data_AF-A0A0D0JUD0-F1
#
_entry.id   AF-A0A0D0JUD0-F1
#
_cell.length_a   1.000
_cell.length_b   1.000
_cell.length_c   1.000
_cell.angle_alpha   90.00
_cell.angle_beta   90.00
_cell.angle_gamma   90.00
#
_symmetry.space_group_name_H-M   'P 1'
#
loop_
_entity.id
_entity.type
_entity.pdbx_description
1 polymer ?
#
loop_
_entity_poly.entity_id
_entity_poly.type
_entity_poly.pdbx_seq_one_letter_code
_entity_poly.pdbx_strand_id
1 'polypeptide(L)'
;MSRRTMPYHRRYHGDALQGYRKLTLEQRGAYTTILDLIYDEGGPIERNERWLAGELNCSLRKAKALLDELIALRKIFITAGGKLSNHRAETEIQNSLNISRKRAESGTKRKDNQPIDREKPNKNSKAIKQLLDNCAVIPEPVPYITINPPTVDEDTHWPREVLGHPSVVQPHPLTNHRLIESLDRRTGSGAAAALAAGRARRGGRQW
;
A
#
# COMPACT_ATOMS: atom_id res chain seq x y z
N MET A 1 13.02 -6.19 -17.92
CA MET A 1 11.54 -6.28 -17.98
C MET A 1 11.01 -6.15 -16.56
N SER A 2 10.15 -5.16 -16.28
CA SER A 2 9.46 -5.10 -14.98
C SER A 2 8.58 -6.35 -14.89
N ARG A 3 8.95 -7.33 -14.05
CA ARG A 3 8.11 -8.51 -13.85
C ARG A 3 6.73 -8.02 -13.42
N ARG A 4 5.67 -8.54 -14.02
CA ARG A 4 4.30 -8.31 -13.56
C ARG A 4 4.07 -9.20 -12.33
N THR A 5 4.91 -9.00 -11.33
CA THR A 5 4.87 -9.79 -10.11
C THR A 5 3.68 -9.34 -9.28
N MET A 6 2.86 -10.28 -8.81
CA MET A 6 1.77 -9.94 -7.90
C MET A 6 2.36 -9.74 -6.49
N PRO A 7 2.42 -8.51 -5.96
CA PRO A 7 3.10 -8.25 -4.68
C PRO A 7 2.39 -8.90 -3.48
N TYR A 8 1.11 -9.21 -3.61
CA TYR A 8 0.33 -9.93 -2.62
C TYR A 8 -0.84 -10.67 -3.29
N HIS A 9 -1.20 -11.82 -2.77
CA HIS A 9 -2.46 -12.51 -3.11
C HIS A 9 -3.29 -12.76 -1.85
N ARG A 10 -4.61 -12.86 -2.00
CA ARG A 10 -5.49 -13.16 -0.86
C ARG A 10 -5.47 -14.66 -0.59
N ARG A 11 -4.93 -15.04 0.57
CA ARG A 11 -4.89 -16.44 0.98
C ARG A 11 -6.00 -16.74 1.99
N TYR A 12 -7.04 -17.42 1.55
CA TYR A 12 -8.11 -17.89 2.42
C TYR A 12 -7.68 -19.17 3.13
N HIS A 13 -7.51 -19.12 4.45
CA HIS A 13 -7.00 -20.28 5.21
C HIS A 13 -7.92 -21.50 5.15
N GLY A 14 -9.23 -21.32 5.18
CA GLY A 14 -10.19 -22.42 5.06
C GLY A 14 -10.02 -23.19 3.75
N ASP A 15 -9.82 -22.46 2.66
CA ASP A 15 -9.59 -23.03 1.34
C ASP A 15 -8.23 -23.70 1.20
N ALA A 16 -7.20 -23.11 1.78
CA ALA A 16 -5.87 -23.71 1.83
C ALA A 16 -5.92 -25.06 2.58
N LEU A 17 -6.57 -25.10 3.75
CA LEU A 17 -6.74 -26.32 4.54
C LEU A 17 -7.53 -27.40 3.78
N GLN A 18 -8.57 -27.02 3.04
CA GLN A 18 -9.30 -27.94 2.15
C GLN A 18 -8.40 -28.47 1.03
N GLY A 19 -7.60 -27.60 0.41
CA GLY A 19 -6.62 -27.95 -0.61
C GLY A 19 -5.58 -28.95 -0.11
N TYR A 20 -5.17 -28.85 1.16
CA TYR A 20 -4.17 -29.73 1.78
C TYR A 20 -4.71 -31.08 2.25
N ARG A 21 -6.02 -31.29 2.26
CA ARG A 21 -6.58 -32.59 2.63
C ARG A 21 -6.03 -33.67 1.70
N LYS A 22 -5.63 -34.80 2.30
CA LYS A 22 -5.04 -35.98 1.65
C LYS A 22 -3.62 -35.79 1.10
N LEU A 23 -2.98 -34.64 1.35
CA LEU A 23 -1.56 -34.44 1.02
C LEU A 23 -0.66 -34.86 2.18
N THR A 24 0.50 -35.41 1.85
CA THR A 24 1.60 -35.59 2.81
C THR A 24 2.22 -34.24 3.17
N LEU A 25 3.04 -34.20 4.24
CA LEU A 25 3.71 -32.96 4.65
C LEU A 25 4.60 -32.38 3.54
N GLU A 26 5.35 -33.24 2.83
CA GLU A 26 6.20 -32.81 1.71
C GLU A 26 5.37 -32.30 0.53
N GLN A 27 4.31 -33.03 0.15
CA GLN A 27 3.40 -32.59 -0.91
C GLN A 27 2.72 -31.27 -0.57
N ARG A 28 2.36 -31.05 0.70
CA ARG A 28 1.77 -29.80 1.17
C ARG A 28 2.76 -28.63 1.06
N GLY A 29 4.02 -28.86 1.41
CA GLY A 29 5.10 -27.90 1.21
C GLY A 29 5.25 -27.56 -0.27
N ALA A 30 5.41 -28.58 -1.12
CA ALA A 30 5.59 -28.39 -2.56
C ALA A 30 4.40 -27.70 -3.23
N TYR A 31 3.18 -28.12 -2.91
CA TYR A 31 1.97 -27.51 -3.44
C TYR A 31 1.85 -26.03 -3.04
N THR A 32 2.22 -25.69 -1.80
CA THR A 32 2.20 -24.29 -1.34
C THR A 32 3.22 -23.45 -2.10
N THR A 33 4.46 -23.92 -2.23
CA THR A 33 5.50 -23.21 -2.98
C THR A 33 5.10 -23.02 -4.45
N ILE A 34 4.55 -24.04 -5.10
CA ILE A 34 4.08 -23.95 -6.49
C ILE A 34 2.96 -22.92 -6.63
N LEU A 35 2.00 -22.88 -5.69
CA LEU A 35 0.96 -21.85 -5.70
C LEU A 35 1.55 -20.45 -5.55
N ASP A 36 2.48 -20.28 -4.62
CA ASP A 36 3.12 -18.99 -4.38
C ASP A 36 3.89 -18.53 -5.64
N LEU A 37 4.57 -19.44 -6.35
CA LEU A 37 5.21 -19.15 -7.65
C LEU A 37 4.21 -18.77 -8.76
N ILE A 38 3.06 -19.45 -8.83
CA ILE A 38 1.99 -19.11 -9.78
C ILE A 38 1.44 -17.70 -9.52
N TYR A 39 1.27 -17.34 -8.25
CA TYR A 39 0.85 -15.98 -7.89
C TYR A 39 1.96 -14.95 -8.14
N ASP A 40 3.22 -15.29 -7.86
CA ASP A 40 4.37 -14.42 -8.12
C ASP A 40 4.48 -14.09 -9.61
N GLU A 41 4.40 -15.08 -10.50
CA GLU A 41 4.40 -14.84 -11.95
C GLU A 41 3.07 -14.24 -12.47
N GLY A 42 2.01 -14.28 -11.67
CA GLY A 42 0.68 -13.84 -12.07
C GLY A 42 0.05 -14.74 -13.14
N GLY A 43 0.39 -16.03 -13.15
CA GLY A 43 -0.12 -17.00 -14.12
C GLY A 43 0.60 -18.35 -14.11
N PRO A 44 0.33 -19.21 -15.11
CA PRO A 44 0.95 -20.52 -15.23
C PRO A 44 2.48 -20.45 -15.33
N ILE A 45 3.18 -21.31 -14.60
CA ILE A 45 4.65 -21.35 -14.51
C ILE A 45 5.25 -22.43 -15.40
N GLU A 46 6.53 -22.30 -15.75
CA GLU A 46 7.24 -23.26 -16.60
C GLU A 46 7.52 -24.58 -15.86
N ARG A 47 7.34 -25.74 -16.51
CA ARG A 47 7.63 -27.07 -15.93
C ARG A 47 9.13 -27.41 -16.04
N ASN A 48 9.99 -26.47 -15.63
CA ASN A 48 11.44 -26.72 -15.58
C ASN A 48 11.80 -27.41 -14.26
N GLU A 49 12.02 -28.72 -14.35
CA GLU A 49 12.31 -29.58 -13.19
C GLU A 49 13.55 -29.15 -12.41
N ARG A 50 14.57 -28.61 -13.10
CA ARG A 50 15.81 -28.17 -12.45
C ARG A 50 15.61 -26.89 -11.64
N TRP A 51 14.85 -25.96 -12.21
CA TRP A 51 14.48 -24.73 -11.50
C TRP A 51 13.54 -25.04 -10.33
N LEU A 52 12.50 -25.84 -10.56
CA LEU A 52 11.54 -26.24 -9.52
C LEU A 52 12.20 -26.99 -8.36
N ALA A 53 13.20 -27.84 -8.63
CA ALA A 53 13.95 -28.50 -7.57
C ALA A 53 14.69 -27.50 -6.66
N GLY A 54 15.19 -26.40 -7.23
CA GLY A 54 15.79 -25.29 -6.48
C GLY A 54 14.76 -24.59 -5.58
N GLU A 55 13.61 -24.22 -6.14
CA GLU A 55 12.52 -23.55 -5.37
C GLU A 55 11.94 -24.45 -4.27
N LEU A 56 11.86 -25.76 -4.53
CA LEU A 56 11.40 -26.76 -3.56
C LEU A 56 12.49 -27.20 -2.57
N ASN A 57 13.72 -26.73 -2.74
CA ASN A 57 14.89 -27.11 -1.96
C ASN A 57 15.05 -28.64 -1.81
N CYS A 58 14.89 -29.39 -2.91
CA CYS A 58 15.01 -30.84 -2.89
C CYS A 58 15.75 -31.38 -4.13
N SER A 59 16.07 -32.68 -4.14
CA SER A 59 16.73 -33.30 -5.29
C SER A 59 15.81 -33.34 -6.52
N LEU A 60 16.39 -33.33 -7.73
CA LEU A 60 15.64 -33.44 -8.99
C LEU A 60 14.69 -34.64 -9.01
N ARG A 61 15.16 -35.79 -8.50
CA ARG A 61 14.35 -37.01 -8.42
C ARG A 61 13.13 -36.82 -7.52
N LYS A 62 13.29 -36.13 -6.40
CA LYS A 62 12.20 -35.88 -5.44
C LYS A 62 11.21 -34.86 -5.99
N ALA A 63 11.70 -33.79 -6.61
CA ALA A 63 10.87 -32.78 -7.26
C ALA A 63 9.97 -33.40 -8.33
N LYS A 64 10.52 -34.28 -9.18
CA LYS A 64 9.75 -35.05 -10.18
C LYS A 64 8.63 -35.85 -9.54
N ALA A 65 8.96 -36.68 -8.55
CA ALA A 65 7.98 -37.51 -7.87
C ALA A 65 6.85 -36.67 -7.24
N LEU A 66 7.18 -35.56 -6.58
CA LEU A 66 6.20 -34.67 -5.98
C LEU A 66 5.29 -34.01 -7.03
N LEU A 67 5.84 -33.57 -8.16
CA LEU A 67 5.05 -33.01 -9.26
C LEU A 67 4.08 -34.04 -9.83
N ASP A 68 4.57 -35.24 -10.12
CA ASP A 68 3.75 -36.32 -10.69
C ASP A 68 2.63 -36.75 -9.73
N GLU A 69 2.93 -36.85 -8.42
CA GLU A 69 1.94 -37.10 -7.38
C GLU A 69 0.88 -35.99 -7.28
N LEU A 70 1.29 -34.72 -7.33
CA LEU A 70 0.36 -33.58 -7.27
C LEU A 70 -0.55 -33.49 -8.51
N ILE A 71 -0.02 -33.85 -9.69
CA ILE A 71 -0.79 -33.96 -10.93
C ILE A 71 -1.78 -35.12 -10.83
N ALA A 72 -1.34 -36.30 -10.33
CA ALA A 72 -2.20 -37.46 -10.15
C ALA A 72 -3.36 -37.17 -9.17
N LEU A 73 -3.09 -36.40 -8.12
CA LEU A 73 -4.09 -35.93 -7.14
C LEU A 73 -4.95 -34.77 -7.64
N ARG A 74 -4.75 -34.31 -8.88
CA ARG A 74 -5.45 -33.18 -9.52
C ARG A 74 -5.41 -31.89 -8.70
N LYS A 75 -4.31 -31.67 -7.97
CA LYS A 75 -4.09 -30.41 -7.25
C LYS A 75 -3.50 -29.34 -8.16
N ILE A 76 -2.68 -29.77 -9.10
CA ILE A 76 -2.14 -28.95 -10.18
C ILE A 76 -2.42 -29.65 -11.50
N PHE A 77 -2.40 -28.90 -12.59
CA PHE A 77 -2.58 -29.45 -13.92
C PHE A 77 -1.58 -28.81 -14.89
N ILE A 78 -1.38 -29.49 -16.02
CA ILE A 78 -0.55 -28.99 -17.11
C ILE A 78 -1.47 -28.35 -18.15
N THR A 79 -1.26 -27.07 -18.44
CA THR A 79 -1.98 -26.35 -19.50
C THR A 79 -1.55 -26.86 -20.88
N ALA A 80 -2.35 -26.60 -21.92
CA ALA A 80 -2.00 -26.96 -23.32
C ALA A 80 -0.60 -26.48 -23.77
N GLY A 81 -0.08 -25.40 -23.17
CA GLY A 81 1.27 -24.90 -23.41
C GLY A 81 2.39 -25.54 -22.58
N GLY A 82 2.14 -26.68 -21.89
CA GLY A 82 3.16 -27.38 -21.10
C GLY A 82 3.48 -26.77 -19.73
N LYS A 83 2.74 -25.72 -19.33
CA LYS A 83 2.95 -24.98 -18.08
C LYS A 83 2.13 -25.57 -16.93
N LEU A 84 2.63 -25.39 -15.70
CA LEU A 84 1.93 -25.80 -14.48
C LEU A 84 0.99 -24.70 -14.00
N SER A 85 -0.23 -25.09 -13.65
CA SER A 85 -1.26 -24.17 -13.17
C SER A 85 -2.20 -24.81 -12.16
N ASN A 86 -3.07 -24.00 -11.58
CA ASN A 86 -4.14 -24.39 -10.66
C ASN A 86 -5.44 -23.65 -11.02
N HIS A 87 -6.55 -24.38 -11.08
CA HIS A 87 -7.83 -23.85 -11.59
C HIS A 87 -8.34 -22.66 -10.78
N ARG A 88 -8.14 -22.72 -9.46
CA ARG A 88 -8.55 -21.65 -8.57
C ARG A 88 -7.66 -20.44 -8.72
N ALA A 89 -6.34 -20.65 -8.75
CA ALA A 89 -5.37 -19.57 -8.94
C ALA A 89 -5.66 -18.78 -10.23
N GLU A 90 -5.93 -19.48 -11.35
CA GLU A 90 -6.32 -18.84 -12.61
C GLU A 90 -7.58 -17.99 -12.47
N THR A 91 -8.59 -18.50 -11.79
CA THR A 91 -9.85 -17.78 -11.56
C THR A 91 -9.61 -16.50 -10.74
N GLU A 92 -8.82 -16.60 -9.68
CA GLU A 92 -8.48 -15.47 -8.80
C GLU A 92 -7.64 -14.42 -9.53
N ILE A 93 -6.63 -14.85 -10.30
CA ILE A 93 -5.80 -13.98 -11.12
C ILE A 93 -6.65 -13.27 -12.18
N GLN A 94 -7.50 -14.00 -12.90
CA GLN A 94 -8.38 -13.41 -13.92
C GLN A 94 -9.33 -12.37 -13.32
N ASN A 95 -9.90 -12.66 -12.14
CA ASN A 95 -10.74 -11.72 -11.41
C ASN A 95 -9.96 -10.45 -11.02
N SER A 96 -8.71 -10.60 -10.54
CA SER A 96 -7.85 -9.46 -10.18
C SER A 96 -7.54 -8.58 -11.41
N LEU A 97 -7.24 -9.19 -12.55
CA LEU A 97 -6.98 -8.49 -13.81
C LEU A 97 -8.22 -7.75 -14.31
N ASN A 98 -9.39 -8.38 -14.24
CA ASN A 98 -10.66 -7.77 -14.62
C ASN A 98 -10.99 -6.55 -13.75
N ILE A 99 -10.78 -6.65 -12.43
CA ILE A 99 -10.98 -5.53 -11.51
C ILE A 99 -10.01 -4.38 -11.83
N SER A 100 -8.74 -4.71 -12.05
CA SER A 100 -7.71 -3.72 -12.42
C SER A 100 -8.08 -2.99 -13.71
N ARG A 101 -8.48 -3.74 -14.75
CA ARG A 101 -8.92 -3.20 -16.04
C ARG A 101 -10.13 -2.27 -15.88
N LYS A 102 -11.18 -2.71 -15.18
CA LYS A 102 -12.38 -1.88 -14.92
C LYS A 102 -12.05 -0.59 -14.18
N ARG A 103 -11.11 -0.63 -13.22
CA ARG A 103 -10.64 0.56 -12.49
C ARG A 103 -9.88 1.51 -13.41
N ALA A 104 -9.02 0.99 -14.27
CA ALA A 104 -8.30 1.80 -15.26
C ALA A 104 -9.28 2.47 -16.24
N GLU A 105 -10.23 1.72 -16.80
CA GLU A 105 -11.27 2.25 -17.70
C GLU A 105 -12.17 3.30 -17.02
N SER A 106 -12.51 3.10 -15.75
CA SER A 106 -13.28 4.10 -14.99
C SER A 106 -12.46 5.37 -14.73
N GLY A 107 -11.15 5.22 -14.56
CA GLY A 107 -10.20 6.33 -14.40
C GLY A 107 -10.05 7.16 -15.69
N THR A 108 -9.96 6.51 -16.85
CA THR A 108 -9.87 7.20 -18.15
C THR A 108 -11.18 7.92 -18.48
N LYS A 109 -12.33 7.23 -18.37
CA LYS A 109 -13.65 7.84 -18.60
C LYS A 109 -13.91 9.07 -17.73
N ARG A 110 -13.40 9.10 -16.49
CA ARG A 110 -13.48 10.29 -15.63
C ARG A 110 -12.66 11.47 -16.15
N LYS A 111 -11.50 11.21 -16.77
CA LYS A 111 -10.68 12.25 -17.40
C LYS A 111 -11.36 12.77 -18.66
N ASP A 112 -11.88 11.87 -19.49
CA ASP A 112 -12.51 12.22 -20.77
C ASP A 112 -13.82 13.01 -20.55
N ASN A 113 -14.59 12.65 -19.51
CA ASN A 113 -15.82 13.36 -19.13
C ASN A 113 -15.57 14.55 -18.18
N GLN A 114 -14.31 14.92 -17.88
CA GLN A 114 -14.07 16.18 -17.18
C GLN A 114 -14.38 17.33 -18.15
N PRO A 115 -15.30 18.25 -17.81
CA PRO A 115 -15.42 19.48 -18.56
C PRO A 115 -14.08 20.21 -18.50
N ILE A 116 -13.57 20.60 -19.67
CA ILE A 116 -12.28 21.29 -19.88
C ILE A 116 -12.15 22.54 -18.98
N ASP A 117 -13.29 23.11 -18.53
CA ASP A 117 -13.38 24.36 -17.78
C ASP A 117 -13.11 24.27 -16.26
N ARG A 118 -12.65 23.13 -15.72
CA ARG A 118 -12.34 23.01 -14.28
C ARG A 118 -11.03 23.67 -13.85
N GLU A 119 -10.30 24.29 -14.76
CA GLU A 119 -9.07 25.06 -14.50
C GLU A 119 -9.31 26.44 -13.85
N LYS A 120 -10.43 26.67 -13.17
CA LYS A 120 -10.56 27.82 -12.27
C LYS A 120 -10.13 27.38 -10.86
N PRO A 121 -8.85 27.58 -10.46
CA PRO A 121 -8.47 27.36 -9.08
C PRO A 121 -9.38 28.22 -8.20
N ASN A 122 -10.05 27.58 -7.23
CA ASN A 122 -10.74 28.34 -6.21
C ASN A 122 -9.72 29.25 -5.50
N LYS A 123 -10.17 30.38 -4.95
CA LYS A 123 -9.27 31.41 -4.37
C LYS A 123 -8.28 30.82 -3.35
N ASN A 124 -8.67 29.76 -2.63
CA ASN A 124 -7.82 29.08 -1.65
C ASN A 124 -6.66 28.30 -2.29
N SER A 125 -6.87 27.66 -3.45
CA SER A 125 -5.81 26.91 -4.14
C SER A 125 -4.74 27.80 -4.79
N LYS A 126 -5.07 29.05 -5.17
CA LYS A 126 -4.08 30.04 -5.61
C LYS A 126 -3.16 30.47 -4.47
N ALA A 127 -3.74 30.74 -3.30
CA ALA A 127 -2.97 31.12 -2.11
C ALA A 127 -2.00 30.02 -1.67
N ILE A 128 -2.40 28.75 -1.72
CA ILE A 128 -1.54 27.60 -1.39
C ILE A 128 -0.38 27.44 -2.39
N LYS A 129 -0.64 27.63 -3.69
CA LYS A 129 0.43 27.62 -4.71
C LYS A 129 1.43 28.75 -4.50
N GLN A 130 0.96 29.97 -4.27
CA GLN A 130 1.82 31.12 -3.95
C GLN A 130 2.68 30.88 -2.70
N LEU A 131 2.12 30.24 -1.67
CA LEU A 131 2.87 29.91 -0.45
C LEU A 131 3.97 28.88 -0.71
N LEU A 132 3.71 27.85 -1.53
CA LEU A 132 4.70 26.83 -1.90
C LEU A 132 5.81 27.41 -2.77
N ASP A 133 5.47 28.29 -3.72
CA ASP A 133 6.43 28.97 -4.58
C ASP A 133 7.33 29.92 -3.78
N ASN A 134 6.79 30.59 -2.75
CA ASN A 134 7.55 31.48 -1.86
C ASN A 134 8.46 30.72 -0.89
N CYS A 135 8.13 29.47 -0.53
CA CYS A 135 8.94 28.65 0.38
C CYS A 135 10.09 27.89 -0.32
N ALA A 136 10.15 27.91 -1.66
CA ALA A 136 11.18 27.20 -2.43
C ALA A 136 12.52 27.97 -2.53
N VAL A 137 12.54 29.25 -2.16
CA VAL A 137 13.78 30.05 -2.12
C VAL A 137 14.34 29.96 -0.72
N ILE A 138 15.23 29.00 -0.47
CA ILE A 138 16.13 29.06 0.68
C ILE A 138 17.01 30.30 0.45
N PRO A 139 16.95 31.34 1.30
CA PRO A 139 17.86 32.47 1.16
C PRO A 139 19.30 31.94 1.26
N GLU A 140 20.13 32.28 0.28
CA GLU A 140 21.56 31.94 0.34
C GLU A 140 22.11 32.48 1.67
N PRO A 141 22.79 31.65 2.48
CA PRO A 141 23.37 32.14 3.71
C PRO A 141 24.34 33.24 3.35
N VAL A 142 24.15 34.42 3.96
CA VAL A 142 25.09 35.53 3.85
C VAL A 142 26.48 34.96 4.16
N PRO A 143 27.49 35.14 3.27
CA PRO A 143 28.80 34.58 3.50
C PRO A 143 29.30 35.00 4.88
N TYR A 144 29.79 34.04 5.67
CA TYR A 144 30.43 34.33 6.95
C TYR A 144 31.55 35.34 6.66
N ILE A 145 31.43 36.55 7.23
CA ILE A 145 32.51 37.52 7.20
C ILE A 145 33.69 36.82 7.87
N THR A 146 34.69 36.49 7.07
CA THR A 146 35.93 35.92 7.57
C THR A 146 36.64 37.07 8.27
N ILE A 147 36.44 37.19 9.57
CA ILE A 147 37.24 38.08 10.39
C ILE A 147 38.64 37.46 10.37
N ASN A 148 39.49 37.97 9.50
CA ASN A 148 40.92 37.71 9.58
C ASN A 148 41.33 38.02 11.02
N PRO A 149 41.93 37.09 11.77
CA PRO A 149 42.42 37.41 13.10
C PRO A 149 43.43 38.55 12.94
N PRO A 150 43.27 39.70 13.63
CA PRO A 150 44.26 40.74 13.56
C PRO A 150 45.57 40.18 14.09
N THR A 151 46.60 40.31 13.27
CA THR A 151 47.99 40.15 13.64
C THR A 151 48.27 40.92 14.93
N VAL A 152 49.09 40.28 15.76
CA VAL A 152 49.63 40.78 17.03
C VAL A 152 50.09 42.23 16.89
N ASP A 153 49.57 43.08 17.79
CA ASP A 153 50.19 44.24 18.45
C ASP A 153 49.24 45.47 18.56
N GLU A 154 49.41 46.17 19.68
CA GLU A 154 48.81 47.44 20.12
C GLU A 154 47.52 47.35 20.98
N ASP A 155 47.77 47.24 22.28
CA ASP A 155 47.09 47.90 23.40
C ASP A 155 45.87 48.78 23.07
N THR A 156 44.66 48.29 23.36
CA THR A 156 43.52 49.17 23.61
C THR A 156 42.63 48.61 24.72
N HIS A 157 42.65 49.33 25.82
CA HIS A 157 41.89 49.11 27.05
C HIS A 157 40.37 49.14 26.78
N TRP A 158 39.66 48.04 27.06
CA TRP A 158 38.19 48.05 27.09
C TRP A 158 37.69 48.47 28.49
N PRO A 159 36.74 49.41 28.61
CA PRO A 159 36.09 49.71 29.89
C PRO A 159 35.11 48.59 30.25
N ARG A 160 35.06 48.28 31.54
CA ARG A 160 34.20 47.26 32.15
C ARG A 160 32.85 47.86 32.54
N GLU A 161 31.76 47.54 31.83
CA GLU A 161 30.35 47.67 32.29
C GLU A 161 29.43 46.79 31.42
N VAL A 162 28.32 46.18 31.82
CA VAL A 162 27.67 45.76 33.07
C VAL A 162 26.71 44.62 32.63
N LEU A 163 26.57 43.58 33.44
CA LEU A 163 25.71 42.42 33.20
C LEU A 163 24.20 42.79 33.23
N GLY A 164 23.43 42.28 32.26
CA GLY A 164 21.97 42.23 32.31
C GLY A 164 21.45 40.84 31.91
N HIS A 165 20.94 40.07 32.87
CA HIS A 165 20.32 38.77 32.65
C HIS A 165 18.92 38.88 31.99
N PRO A 166 18.49 37.89 31.18
CA PRO A 166 17.18 37.89 30.54
C PRO A 166 16.07 37.36 31.48
N SER A 167 14.91 38.02 31.48
CA SER A 167 13.71 37.60 32.21
C SER A 167 12.99 36.45 31.49
N VAL A 168 12.74 35.37 32.24
CA VAL A 168 12.00 34.16 31.86
C VAL A 168 10.51 34.45 31.64
N VAL A 169 9.97 34.11 30.46
CA VAL A 169 8.52 34.15 30.17
C VAL A 169 7.94 32.74 30.35
N GLN A 170 6.94 32.59 31.22
CA GLN A 170 6.24 31.32 31.47
C GLN A 170 5.19 31.01 30.37
N PRO A 171 4.97 29.74 29.99
CA PRO A 171 3.96 29.37 29.00
C PRO A 171 2.56 29.17 29.63
N HIS A 172 1.52 29.73 28.99
CA HIS A 172 0.12 29.50 29.36
C HIS A 172 -0.44 28.19 28.74
N PRO A 173 -1.33 27.46 29.42
CA PRO A 173 -1.93 26.23 28.89
C PRO A 173 -3.08 26.51 27.90
N LEU A 174 -3.03 25.87 26.72
CA LEU A 174 -4.10 25.90 25.72
C LEU A 174 -5.18 24.86 26.03
N THR A 175 -6.30 25.27 26.61
CA THR A 175 -7.50 24.44 26.77
C THR A 175 -8.34 24.44 25.48
N ASN A 176 -8.22 23.38 24.69
CA ASN A 176 -8.95 23.19 23.43
C ASN A 176 -10.41 22.71 23.67
N HIS A 177 -11.30 23.60 24.10
CA HIS A 177 -12.73 23.27 24.31
C HIS A 177 -13.53 22.99 23.01
N ARG A 178 -12.99 23.34 21.83
CA ARG A 178 -13.70 23.21 20.54
C ARG A 178 -13.84 21.79 20.00
N LEU A 179 -12.99 20.84 20.43
CA LEU A 179 -13.04 19.47 19.88
C LEU A 179 -14.16 18.64 20.51
N ILE A 180 -14.46 18.87 21.78
CA ILE A 180 -15.46 18.09 22.53
C ILE A 180 -16.88 18.41 22.03
N GLU A 181 -17.18 19.67 21.73
CA GLU A 181 -18.51 20.09 21.22
C GLU A 181 -18.87 19.52 19.83
N SER A 182 -17.88 19.03 19.07
CA SER A 182 -18.11 18.48 17.72
C SER A 182 -18.63 17.03 17.73
N LEU A 183 -18.48 16.32 18.85
CA LEU A 183 -18.88 14.91 18.97
C LEU A 183 -20.35 14.73 19.37
N ASP A 184 -20.93 15.69 20.10
CA ASP A 184 -22.32 15.62 20.61
C ASP A 184 -23.40 15.92 19.56
N ARG A 185 -23.04 16.43 18.37
CA ARG A 185 -24.00 16.69 17.28
C ARG A 185 -24.28 15.47 16.39
N ARG A 186 -24.01 14.25 16.86
CA ARG A 186 -24.43 12.99 16.19
C ARG A 186 -25.91 12.66 16.44
N THR A 187 -26.79 13.59 16.14
CA THR A 187 -28.23 13.35 15.93
C THR A 187 -28.69 13.94 14.59
N GLY A 188 -27.79 13.98 13.60
CA GLY A 188 -28.09 14.43 12.23
C GLY A 188 -28.31 13.27 11.26
N SER A 189 -29.54 13.16 10.74
CA SER A 189 -29.99 12.54 9.46
C SER A 189 -29.60 11.08 9.12
N GLY A 190 -28.35 10.65 9.31
CA GLY A 190 -27.87 9.31 8.96
C GLY A 190 -28.38 8.18 9.87
N ALA A 191 -28.66 8.48 11.14
CA ALA A 191 -29.19 7.50 12.10
C ALA A 191 -30.64 7.07 11.77
N ALA A 192 -31.45 8.00 11.26
CA ALA A 192 -32.81 7.70 10.80
C ALA A 192 -32.82 6.80 9.56
N ALA A 193 -31.90 7.02 8.63
CA ALA A 193 -31.72 6.16 7.45
C ALA A 193 -31.25 4.75 7.82
N ALA A 194 -30.37 4.62 8.83
CA ALA A 194 -29.91 3.31 9.32
C ALA A 194 -31.02 2.51 10.01
N LEU A 195 -31.90 3.16 10.79
CA LEU A 195 -33.06 2.51 11.41
C LEU A 195 -34.14 2.13 10.37
N ALA A 196 -34.37 2.96 9.35
CA ALA A 196 -35.28 2.65 8.26
C ALA A 196 -34.82 1.43 7.43
N ALA A 197 -33.52 1.34 7.14
CA ALA A 197 -32.93 0.20 6.41
C ALA A 197 -32.94 -1.13 7.20
N GLY A 198 -33.07 -1.07 8.53
CA GLY A 198 -33.20 -2.25 9.39
C GLY A 198 -34.60 -2.86 9.43
N ARG A 199 -35.66 -2.06 9.25
CA ARG A 199 -37.06 -2.53 9.23
C ARG A 199 -37.44 -3.23 7.92
N ALA A 200 -36.89 -2.80 6.79
CA ALA A 200 -37.19 -3.39 5.48
C ALA A 200 -36.74 -4.86 5.33
N ARG A 201 -35.80 -5.35 6.15
CA ARG A 201 -35.26 -6.72 6.06
C ARG A 201 -36.03 -7.78 6.85
N ARG A 202 -37.02 -7.39 7.66
CA ARG A 202 -37.78 -8.31 8.54
C ARG A 202 -39.22 -8.59 8.11
N GLY A 203 -39.70 -7.99 7.03
CA GLY A 203 -41.11 -8.09 6.60
C GLY A 203 -41.36 -8.87 5.31
N GLY A 204 -40.77 -10.06 5.14
CA GLY A 204 -40.87 -10.82 3.88
C GLY A 204 -40.80 -12.33 4.03
N ARG A 205 -41.59 -12.91 4.95
CA ARG A 205 -41.97 -14.33 4.93
C ARG A 205 -43.34 -14.46 5.57
N GLN A 206 -44.38 -14.67 4.76
CA GLN A 206 -45.64 -15.28 5.18
C GLN A 206 -46.34 -15.84 3.94
N TRP A 207 -46.57 -17.17 4.01
CA TRP A 207 -47.30 -18.09 3.13
C TRP A 207 -46.65 -18.42 1.79
#